data_AF-A0A7Y9MQG8-F1
#
_entry.id   AF-A0A7Y9MQG8-F1
#
_cell.length_a   1.000
_cell.length_b   1.000
_cell.length_c   1.000
_cell.angle_alpha   90.00
_cell.angle_beta   90.00
_cell.angle_gamma   90.00
#
_symmetry.space_group_name_H-M   'P 1'
#
loop_
_entity.id
_entity.type
_entity.pdbx_description
1 polymer ?
#
loop_
_entity_poly.entity_id
_entity_poly.type
_entity_poly.pdbx_seq_one_letter_code
_entity_poly.pdbx_strand_id
1 'polypeptide(L)'
;MHLNLLVLQESDAAVLPEGMGIRRLSHHITQMFMALLPTVEIDGSSKIVVSLGPRGQEDAFDNVLGVTHVFVEDFDFENFLSLGRPGQDIRLLEALRGALLAIATSRGGNDALVRFVDSTADAILNAGLQLLVPIGRLAKRSKDGKRNVTVVKLLNSDVGEAWYCEVARQGSAKVERIWMHEVPGFIDRRDLFKSAELGEGTYRVKSRLGKVAFETQLHDRGGAE
;
A
#
# COMPACT_ATOMS: atom_id res chain seq x y z
N MET A 1 10.16 -1.00 17.95
CA MET A 1 9.23 -1.91 17.22
C MET A 1 9.35 -1.66 15.73
N HIS A 2 8.98 -2.63 14.88
CA HIS A 2 8.89 -2.39 13.43
C HIS A 2 7.60 -1.66 13.06
N LEU A 3 7.70 -0.76 12.08
CA LEU A 3 6.55 -0.07 11.52
C LEU A 3 5.62 -1.07 10.80
N ASN A 4 4.36 -1.10 11.19
CA ASN A 4 3.32 -1.96 10.60
C ASN A 4 2.29 -1.17 9.81
N LEU A 5 2.07 0.09 10.20
CA LEU A 5 1.06 0.97 9.63
C LEU A 5 1.60 2.39 9.50
N LEU A 6 1.51 2.92 8.28
CA LEU A 6 1.79 4.32 7.97
C LEU A 6 0.50 4.93 7.42
N VAL A 7 0.10 6.08 7.96
CA VAL A 7 -1.09 6.81 7.54
C VAL A 7 -0.70 8.23 7.21
N LEU A 8 -1.18 8.71 6.06
CA LEU A 8 -1.13 10.11 5.67
C LEU A 8 -2.57 10.58 5.50
N GLN A 9 -3.01 11.55 6.28
CA GLN A 9 -4.39 11.99 6.30
C GLN A 9 -4.47 13.50 6.52
N GLU A 10 -5.64 14.07 6.38
CA GLU A 10 -5.98 15.41 6.84
C GLU A 10 -6.05 15.46 8.37
N SER A 11 -5.71 16.62 8.96
CA SER A 11 -6.06 16.93 10.34
C SER A 11 -7.55 17.28 10.47
N ASP A 12 -8.10 17.17 11.66
CA ASP A 12 -9.51 17.50 11.95
C ASP A 12 -9.80 19.00 11.76
N ALA A 13 -8.76 19.84 11.89
CA ALA A 13 -8.85 21.28 11.65
C ALA A 13 -8.53 21.69 10.20
N ALA A 14 -8.23 20.73 9.30
CA ALA A 14 -7.99 21.02 7.90
C ALA A 14 -9.29 21.45 7.20
N VAL A 15 -9.20 22.52 6.40
CA VAL A 15 -10.34 23.02 5.61
C VAL A 15 -10.23 22.44 4.20
N LEU A 16 -11.03 21.40 3.93
CA LEU A 16 -11.07 20.71 2.65
C LEU A 16 -12.47 20.82 2.00
N PRO A 17 -12.56 20.74 0.66
CA PRO A 17 -13.85 20.60 -0.02
C PRO A 17 -14.62 19.36 0.47
N GLU A 18 -15.95 19.48 0.51
CA GLU A 18 -16.83 18.39 0.94
C GLU A 18 -16.59 17.11 0.12
N GLY A 19 -16.56 15.96 0.80
CA GLY A 19 -16.34 14.66 0.19
C GLY A 19 -14.88 14.34 -0.18
N MET A 20 -13.94 15.26 0.03
CA MET A 20 -12.52 14.98 -0.10
C MET A 20 -11.95 14.36 1.17
N GLY A 21 -11.21 13.25 1.01
CA GLY A 21 -10.43 12.66 2.09
C GLY A 21 -9.01 12.39 1.62
N ILE A 22 -8.03 13.08 2.20
CA ILE A 22 -6.61 12.90 1.88
C ILE A 22 -6.21 11.46 2.13
N ARG A 23 -6.71 10.85 3.21
CA ARG A 23 -6.43 9.44 3.52
C ARG A 23 -6.74 8.49 2.37
N ARG A 24 -7.81 8.74 1.62
CA ARG A 24 -8.17 7.94 0.45
C ARG A 24 -7.20 8.20 -0.70
N LEU A 25 -6.86 9.47 -0.92
CA LEU A 25 -5.96 9.92 -1.97
C LEU A 25 -4.50 9.52 -1.73
N SER A 26 -4.09 9.29 -0.49
CA SER A 26 -2.71 8.95 -0.12
C SER A 26 -2.50 7.44 0.09
N HIS A 27 -3.57 6.64 0.08
CA HIS A 27 -3.50 5.22 0.45
C HIS A 27 -2.41 4.48 -0.33
N HIS A 28 -2.40 4.58 -1.66
CA HIS A 28 -1.39 3.92 -2.49
C HIS A 28 0.02 4.41 -2.20
N ILE A 29 0.22 5.70 -1.95
CA ILE A 29 1.53 6.28 -1.59
C ILE A 29 2.05 5.67 -0.29
N THR A 30 1.23 5.64 0.76
CA THR A 30 1.64 5.03 2.04
C THR A 30 1.93 3.53 1.87
N GLN A 31 1.16 2.82 1.05
CA GLN A 31 1.37 1.40 0.77
C GLN A 31 2.63 1.13 -0.07
N MET A 32 2.97 2.02 -1.01
CA MET A 32 4.23 1.93 -1.76
C MET A 32 5.41 2.13 -0.84
N PHE A 33 5.32 3.15 0.03
CA PHE A 33 6.35 3.43 1.03
C PHE A 33 6.56 2.23 1.94
N MET A 34 5.48 1.66 2.49
CA MET A 34 5.54 0.46 3.34
C MET A 34 6.03 -0.80 2.61
N ALA A 35 5.90 -0.87 1.28
CA ALA A 35 6.37 -2.00 0.49
C ALA A 35 7.87 -1.93 0.14
N LEU A 36 8.40 -0.71 0.01
CA LEU A 36 9.79 -0.46 -0.41
C LEU A 36 10.72 -0.12 0.76
N LEU A 37 10.18 0.44 1.85
CA LEU A 37 10.96 0.76 3.04
C LEU A 37 11.51 -0.55 3.66
N PRO A 38 12.83 -0.67 3.89
CA PRO A 38 13.40 -1.80 4.58
C PRO A 38 12.79 -1.99 5.97
N THR A 39 12.81 -3.22 6.48
CA THR A 39 12.33 -3.50 7.85
C THR A 39 13.27 -2.87 8.87
N VAL A 40 12.94 -1.66 9.32
CA VAL A 40 13.72 -0.87 10.27
C VAL A 40 12.82 -0.32 11.37
N GLU A 41 13.44 0.04 12.49
CA GLU A 41 12.81 0.86 13.51
C GLU A 41 12.99 2.33 13.14
N ILE A 42 11.92 3.11 13.21
CA ILE A 42 11.96 4.55 12.91
C ILE A 42 12.17 5.34 14.21
N ASP A 43 11.21 5.24 15.12
CA ASP A 43 11.16 5.94 16.41
C ASP A 43 10.64 5.02 17.54
N GLY A 44 10.72 3.70 17.31
CA GLY A 44 10.14 2.70 18.18
C GLY A 44 8.66 2.40 17.91
N SER A 45 7.96 3.18 17.07
CA SER A 45 6.53 3.04 16.85
C SER A 45 6.18 1.95 15.84
N SER A 46 5.06 1.26 16.11
CA SER A 46 4.45 0.31 15.18
C SER A 46 3.46 0.97 14.23
N LYS A 47 3.02 2.19 14.56
CA LYS A 47 2.12 3.01 13.75
C LYS A 47 2.62 4.46 13.74
N ILE A 48 2.69 5.05 12.56
CA ILE A 48 2.95 6.48 12.38
C ILE A 48 1.79 7.10 11.62
N VAL A 49 1.26 8.20 12.16
CA VAL A 49 0.23 9.02 11.52
C VAL A 49 0.84 10.38 11.21
N VAL A 50 0.75 10.77 9.95
CA VAL A 50 1.10 12.11 9.46
C VAL A 50 -0.21 12.80 9.10
N SER A 51 -0.60 13.81 9.87
CA SER A 51 -1.76 14.66 9.57
C SER A 51 -1.31 15.91 8.83
N LEU A 52 -1.99 16.24 7.73
CA LEU A 52 -1.76 17.45 6.96
C LEU A 52 -2.72 18.54 7.42
N GLY A 53 -2.20 19.74 7.65
CA GLY A 53 -2.96 20.88 8.13
C GLY A 53 -2.77 21.18 9.62
N PRO A 54 -3.39 22.25 10.12
CA PRO A 54 -3.22 22.70 11.49
C PRO A 54 -3.58 21.60 12.49
N ARG A 55 -2.81 21.47 13.57
CA ARG A 55 -3.08 20.49 14.63
C ARG A 55 -4.42 20.72 15.34
N GLY A 56 -4.81 21.98 15.51
CA GLY A 56 -6.02 22.32 16.26
C GLY A 56 -5.98 21.78 17.70
N GLN A 57 -6.96 20.92 18.03
CA GLN A 57 -7.10 20.28 19.35
C GLN A 57 -6.55 18.85 19.40
N GLU A 58 -6.02 18.32 18.29
CA GLU A 58 -5.48 16.96 18.26
C GLU A 58 -4.16 16.88 19.04
N ASP A 59 -3.91 15.76 19.70
CA ASP A 59 -2.66 15.53 20.41
C ASP A 59 -1.54 15.14 19.43
N ALA A 60 -0.41 15.86 19.50
CA ALA A 60 0.83 15.39 18.90
C ALA A 60 1.57 14.54 19.92
N PHE A 61 2.01 13.35 19.51
CA PHE A 61 2.70 12.44 20.40
C PHE A 61 3.79 11.65 19.68
N ASP A 62 4.84 11.37 20.41
CA ASP A 62 6.04 10.70 19.96
C ASP A 62 6.20 9.39 20.74
N ASN A 63 6.05 8.27 20.04
CA ASN A 63 6.14 6.91 20.58
C ASN A 63 5.20 6.59 21.76
N VAL A 64 4.10 7.31 21.95
CA VAL A 64 3.15 7.02 23.04
C VAL A 64 2.36 5.75 22.70
N LEU A 65 2.49 4.73 23.56
CA LEU A 65 1.90 3.39 23.36
C LEU A 65 2.29 2.76 22.00
N GLY A 66 3.50 3.04 21.51
CA GLY A 66 4.00 2.52 20.24
C GLY A 66 3.35 3.16 19.01
N VAL A 67 2.80 4.37 19.16
CA VAL A 67 2.24 5.18 18.08
C VAL A 67 2.87 6.56 18.08
N THR A 68 3.12 7.10 16.89
CA THR A 68 3.55 8.49 16.69
C THR A 68 2.53 9.21 15.82
N HIS A 69 2.23 10.47 16.17
CA HIS A 69 1.35 11.34 15.42
C HIS A 69 2.00 12.71 15.27
N VAL A 70 2.30 13.07 14.03
CA VAL A 70 2.95 14.33 13.65
C VAL A 70 2.08 15.10 12.67
N PHE A 71 2.30 16.41 12.61
CA PHE A 71 1.52 17.34 11.80
C PHE A 71 2.42 18.08 10.81
N VAL A 72 1.96 18.20 9.57
CA VAL A 72 2.51 19.10 8.56
C VAL A 72 1.58 20.30 8.50
N GLU A 73 1.77 21.24 9.41
CA GLU A 73 0.82 22.34 9.64
C GLU A 73 0.76 23.35 8.48
N ASP A 74 1.85 23.49 7.73
CA ASP A 74 2.01 24.39 6.59
C ASP A 74 1.66 23.75 5.24
N PHE A 75 0.91 22.64 5.25
CA PHE A 75 0.50 22.00 4.01
C PHE A 75 -0.49 22.89 3.22
N ASP A 76 0.01 23.41 2.09
CA ASP A 76 -0.78 24.24 1.17
C ASP A 76 -1.81 23.41 0.39
N PHE A 77 -3.03 23.36 0.95
CA PHE A 77 -4.16 22.68 0.34
C PHE A 77 -4.65 23.36 -0.95
N GLU A 78 -4.62 24.68 -1.04
CA GLU A 78 -5.10 25.39 -2.23
C GLU A 78 -4.26 25.02 -3.45
N ASN A 79 -2.93 25.10 -3.31
CA ASN A 79 -2.01 24.67 -4.35
C ASN A 79 -2.18 23.17 -4.63
N PHE A 80 -2.21 22.31 -3.60
CA PHE A 80 -2.41 20.86 -3.78
C PHE A 80 -3.65 20.53 -4.61
N LEU A 81 -4.78 21.19 -4.33
CA LEU A 81 -6.05 20.99 -5.04
C LEU A 81 -5.98 21.46 -6.50
N SER A 82 -5.15 22.47 -6.79
CA SER A 82 -4.95 22.96 -8.16
C SER A 82 -4.12 22.02 -9.05
N LEU A 83 -3.40 21.07 -8.45
CA LEU A 83 -2.55 20.13 -9.17
C LEU A 83 -3.38 19.01 -9.83
N GLY A 84 -2.89 18.54 -10.99
CA GLY A 84 -3.33 17.28 -11.56
C GLY A 84 -2.93 16.08 -10.70
N ARG A 85 -3.55 14.91 -10.95
CA ARG A 85 -3.37 13.71 -10.12
C ARG A 85 -1.89 13.30 -9.89
N PRO A 86 -1.00 13.29 -10.89
CA PRO A 86 0.42 13.00 -10.66
C PRO A 86 1.09 14.04 -9.75
N GLY A 87 0.74 15.32 -9.90
CA GLY A 87 1.27 16.40 -9.05
C GLY A 87 0.81 16.27 -7.59
N GLN A 88 -0.45 15.88 -7.38
CA GLN A 88 -0.98 15.56 -6.06
C GLN A 88 -0.22 14.41 -5.41
N ASP A 89 0.01 13.31 -6.14
CA ASP A 89 0.74 12.14 -5.65
C ASP A 89 2.18 12.50 -5.25
N ILE A 90 2.89 13.29 -6.06
CA ILE A 90 4.23 13.80 -5.72
C ILE A 90 4.17 14.66 -4.45
N ARG A 91 3.19 15.57 -4.35
CA ARG A 91 3.07 16.45 -3.18
C ARG A 91 2.79 15.67 -1.89
N LEU A 92 1.98 14.61 -1.96
CA LEU A 92 1.71 13.72 -0.83
C LEU A 92 2.94 12.90 -0.45
N LEU A 93 3.68 12.38 -1.44
CA LEU A 93 4.92 11.66 -1.20
C LEU A 93 5.97 12.55 -0.52
N GLU A 94 6.14 13.79 -0.97
CA GLU A 94 7.08 14.73 -0.38
C GLU A 94 6.69 15.16 1.04
N ALA A 95 5.39 15.36 1.31
CA ALA A 95 4.91 15.63 2.66
C ALA A 95 5.19 14.45 3.61
N LEU A 96 4.96 13.22 3.13
CA LEU A 96 5.28 12.00 3.89
C LEU A 96 6.78 11.85 4.13
N ARG A 97 7.60 12.04 3.09
CA ARG A 97 9.06 12.01 3.16
C ARG A 97 9.56 13.02 4.18
N GLY A 98 9.15 14.27 4.07
CA GLY A 98 9.54 15.35 4.99
C GLY A 98 9.18 15.04 6.44
N ALA A 99 7.97 14.55 6.69
CA ALA A 99 7.55 14.17 8.03
C ALA A 99 8.40 13.02 8.62
N LEU A 100 8.69 11.97 7.83
CA LEU A 100 9.53 10.86 8.27
C LEU A 100 10.99 11.28 8.49
N LEU A 101 11.52 12.19 7.65
CA LEU A 101 12.85 12.77 7.85
C LEU A 101 12.93 13.62 9.12
N ALA A 102 11.89 14.40 9.43
CA ALA A 102 11.81 15.15 10.67
C ALA A 102 11.86 14.23 11.90
N ILE A 103 11.15 13.09 11.85
CA ILE A 103 11.24 12.05 12.89
C ILE A 103 12.66 11.48 12.95
N ALA A 104 13.23 11.08 11.82
CA ALA A 104 14.55 10.44 11.73
C ALA A 104 15.72 11.32 12.19
N THR A 105 15.58 12.63 12.05
CA THR A 105 16.58 13.63 12.46
C THR A 105 16.34 14.16 13.86
N SER A 106 15.20 13.84 14.47
CA SER A 106 14.93 14.18 15.86
C SER A 106 15.84 13.38 16.81
N ARG A 107 16.12 13.95 18.00
CA ARG A 107 16.77 13.29 19.15
C ARG A 107 17.99 12.40 18.82
N GLY A 108 19.02 13.00 18.24
CA GLY A 108 20.33 12.35 18.06
C GLY A 108 20.61 11.84 16.65
N GLY A 109 19.61 11.87 15.75
CA GLY A 109 19.77 11.63 14.33
C GLY A 109 20.07 10.17 13.97
N ASN A 110 19.40 9.67 12.92
CA ASN A 110 19.65 8.34 12.38
C ASN A 110 19.94 8.44 10.88
N ASP A 111 21.21 8.63 10.52
CA ASP A 111 21.65 8.78 9.12
C ASP A 111 21.27 7.59 8.24
N ALA A 112 21.21 6.38 8.80
CA ALA A 112 20.79 5.21 8.05
C ALA A 112 19.30 5.28 7.69
N LEU A 113 18.46 5.68 8.66
CA LEU A 113 17.04 5.88 8.45
C LEU A 113 16.76 7.02 7.46
N VAL A 114 17.49 8.14 7.56
CA VAL A 114 17.42 9.23 6.57
C VAL A 114 17.65 8.69 5.16
N ARG A 115 18.74 7.94 4.94
CA ARG A 115 19.04 7.31 3.64
C ARG A 115 17.94 6.35 3.19
N PHE A 116 17.38 5.55 4.08
CA PHE A 116 16.30 4.63 3.74
C PHE A 116 15.01 5.37 3.33
N VAL A 117 14.65 6.44 4.05
CA VAL A 117 13.48 7.27 3.71
C VAL A 117 13.67 7.93 2.35
N ASP A 118 14.84 8.55 2.12
CA ASP A 118 15.15 9.21 0.84
C ASP A 118 15.16 8.23 -0.32
N SER A 119 15.92 7.14 -0.21
CA SER A 119 15.97 6.13 -1.29
C SER A 119 14.62 5.46 -1.56
N THR A 120 13.77 5.33 -0.54
CA THR A 120 12.40 4.81 -0.72
C THR A 120 11.55 5.79 -1.52
N ALA A 121 11.57 7.08 -1.18
CA ALA A 121 10.85 8.10 -1.93
C ALA A 121 11.33 8.19 -3.39
N ASP A 122 12.64 8.19 -3.60
CA ASP A 122 13.25 8.23 -4.93
C ASP A 122 12.88 6.96 -5.75
N ALA A 123 12.84 5.79 -5.12
CA ALA A 123 12.41 4.55 -5.78
C ALA A 123 10.94 4.61 -6.23
N ILE A 124 10.06 5.24 -5.45
CA ILE A 124 8.64 5.46 -5.81
C ILE A 124 8.54 6.39 -7.03
N LEU A 125 9.29 7.49 -7.03
CA LEU A 125 9.33 8.44 -8.14
C LEU A 125 9.88 7.78 -9.41
N ASN A 126 10.98 7.04 -9.31
CA ASN A 126 11.61 6.31 -10.41
C ASN A 126 10.71 5.21 -10.99
N ALA A 127 9.82 4.64 -10.18
CA ALA A 127 8.80 3.69 -10.62
C ALA A 127 7.59 4.36 -11.28
N GLY A 128 7.59 5.70 -11.40
CA GLY A 128 6.51 6.46 -12.04
C GLY A 128 5.21 6.47 -11.22
N LEU A 129 5.31 6.46 -9.88
CA LEU A 129 4.15 6.41 -8.97
C LEU A 129 3.27 5.17 -9.21
N GLN A 130 3.89 4.06 -9.62
CA GLN A 130 3.25 2.77 -9.78
C GLN A 130 4.13 1.67 -9.24
N LEU A 131 3.56 0.76 -8.45
CA LEU A 131 4.29 -0.37 -7.91
C LEU A 131 3.51 -1.68 -8.07
N LEU A 132 4.17 -2.69 -8.62
CA LEU A 132 3.72 -4.07 -8.63
C LEU A 132 4.45 -4.82 -7.52
N VAL A 133 3.71 -5.34 -6.55
CA VAL A 133 4.24 -6.08 -5.40
C VAL A 133 3.81 -7.54 -5.50
N PRO A 134 4.71 -8.47 -5.86
CA PRO A 134 4.42 -9.90 -5.85
C PRO A 134 4.15 -10.41 -4.44
N ILE A 135 3.10 -11.24 -4.27
CA ILE A 135 2.69 -11.77 -2.98
C ILE A 135 2.97 -13.28 -2.92
N GLY A 136 4.24 -13.62 -2.65
CA GLY A 136 4.73 -15.00 -2.71
C GLY A 136 3.97 -15.99 -1.82
N ARG A 137 3.49 -15.56 -0.64
CA ARG A 137 2.70 -16.42 0.27
C ARG A 137 1.38 -16.91 -0.36
N LEU A 138 0.82 -16.16 -1.28
CA LEU A 138 -0.42 -16.51 -1.99
C LEU A 138 -0.16 -17.26 -3.31
N ALA A 139 1.07 -17.24 -3.81
CA ALA A 139 1.42 -17.98 -5.03
C ALA A 139 1.29 -19.50 -4.78
N LYS A 140 0.75 -20.21 -5.77
CA LYS A 140 0.54 -21.66 -5.72
C LYS A 140 0.81 -22.29 -7.08
N ARG A 141 1.43 -23.47 -7.04
CA ARG A 141 1.66 -24.31 -8.22
C ARG A 141 0.99 -25.66 -8.02
N SER A 142 0.35 -26.19 -9.05
CA SER A 142 -0.25 -27.53 -9.01
C SER A 142 0.83 -28.60 -8.86
N LYS A 143 0.46 -29.75 -8.29
CA LYS A 143 1.40 -30.87 -8.07
C LYS A 143 2.00 -31.41 -9.37
N ASP A 144 1.23 -31.42 -10.44
CA ASP A 144 1.66 -31.81 -11.78
C ASP A 144 2.44 -30.70 -12.51
N GLY A 145 2.61 -29.53 -11.89
CA GLY A 145 3.33 -28.38 -12.46
C GLY A 145 2.62 -27.68 -13.61
N LYS A 146 1.43 -28.14 -14.02
CA LYS A 146 0.68 -27.64 -15.20
C LYS A 146 0.05 -26.28 -14.99
N ARG A 147 -0.23 -25.90 -13.73
CA ARG A 147 -0.90 -24.65 -13.39
C ARG A 147 -0.08 -23.89 -12.36
N ASN A 148 0.13 -22.62 -12.61
CA ASN A 148 0.80 -21.71 -11.69
C ASN A 148 -0.07 -20.47 -11.50
N VAL A 149 -0.34 -20.13 -10.25
CA VAL A 149 -1.06 -18.92 -9.86
C VAL A 149 -0.10 -18.04 -9.09
N THR A 150 0.20 -16.87 -9.63
CA THR A 150 0.90 -15.80 -8.92
C THR A 150 -0.11 -14.74 -8.50
N VAL A 151 0.18 -14.02 -7.42
CA VAL A 151 -0.67 -12.92 -6.95
C VAL A 151 0.18 -11.67 -6.88
N VAL A 152 -0.37 -10.57 -7.38
CA VAL A 152 0.30 -9.27 -7.43
C VAL A 152 -0.64 -8.21 -6.87
N LYS A 153 -0.07 -7.34 -6.02
CA LYS A 153 -0.71 -6.10 -5.58
C LYS A 153 -0.22 -4.95 -6.47
N LEU A 154 -1.13 -4.29 -7.16
CA LEU A 154 -0.89 -3.06 -7.91
C LEU A 154 -1.25 -1.86 -7.03
N LEU A 155 -0.33 -0.92 -6.95
CA LEU A 155 -0.51 0.37 -6.29
C LEU A 155 -0.30 1.47 -7.31
N ASN A 156 -1.26 2.38 -7.47
CA ASN A 156 -1.17 3.65 -8.20
C ASN A 156 -2.43 4.50 -7.90
N SER A 157 -2.51 5.73 -8.41
CA SER A 157 -3.65 6.61 -8.17
C SER A 157 -4.94 6.19 -8.87
N ASP A 158 -4.87 5.44 -9.97
CA ASP A 158 -6.05 4.99 -10.71
C ASP A 158 -6.85 3.93 -9.93
N VAL A 159 -6.14 3.03 -9.24
CA VAL A 159 -6.75 1.89 -8.55
C VAL A 159 -6.68 1.98 -7.03
N GLY A 160 -5.86 2.88 -6.49
CA GLY A 160 -5.45 2.89 -5.09
C GLY A 160 -4.62 1.66 -4.76
N GLU A 161 -5.28 0.63 -4.24
CA GLU A 161 -4.76 -0.71 -4.02
C GLU A 161 -5.65 -1.74 -4.71
N ALA A 162 -5.08 -2.45 -5.69
CA ALA A 162 -5.75 -3.53 -6.38
C ALA A 162 -4.96 -4.83 -6.30
N TRP A 163 -5.66 -5.96 -6.14
CA TRP A 163 -5.06 -7.28 -6.11
C TRP A 163 -5.59 -8.11 -7.26
N TYR A 164 -4.70 -8.79 -7.97
CA TYR A 164 -5.06 -9.72 -9.02
C TYR A 164 -4.21 -10.98 -8.95
N CYS A 165 -4.77 -12.08 -9.45
CA CYS A 165 -3.99 -13.26 -9.75
C CYS A 165 -3.66 -13.34 -11.25
N GLU A 166 -2.48 -13.89 -11.52
CA GLU A 166 -2.02 -14.27 -12.85
C GLU A 166 -1.99 -15.79 -12.91
N VAL A 167 -2.80 -16.35 -13.82
CA VAL A 167 -2.92 -17.79 -14.01
C VAL A 167 -2.17 -18.18 -15.28
N ALA A 168 -1.05 -18.86 -15.09
CA ALA A 168 -0.27 -19.46 -16.16
C ALA A 168 -0.58 -20.95 -16.28
N ARG A 169 -0.75 -21.41 -17.52
CA ARG A 169 -1.04 -22.81 -17.87
C ARG A 169 0.08 -23.36 -18.74
N GLN A 170 0.55 -24.57 -18.46
CA GLN A 170 1.58 -25.22 -19.27
C GLN A 170 1.12 -25.37 -20.71
N GLY A 171 2.00 -25.01 -21.66
CA GLY A 171 1.70 -25.04 -23.09
C GLY A 171 0.91 -23.82 -23.61
N SER A 172 0.49 -22.90 -22.73
CA SER A 172 -0.10 -21.63 -23.14
C SER A 172 0.87 -20.47 -22.91
N ALA A 173 1.05 -19.64 -23.93
CA ALA A 173 1.74 -18.35 -23.77
C ALA A 173 0.84 -17.30 -23.09
N LYS A 174 -0.45 -17.57 -22.92
CA LYS A 174 -1.41 -16.61 -22.36
C LYS A 174 -1.44 -16.73 -20.84
N VAL A 175 -1.15 -15.62 -20.16
CA VAL A 175 -1.39 -15.46 -18.73
C VAL A 175 -2.74 -14.75 -18.56
N GLU A 176 -3.64 -15.39 -17.82
CA GLU A 176 -4.95 -14.82 -17.51
C GLU A 176 -4.86 -13.98 -16.23
N ARG A 177 -5.27 -12.71 -16.32
CA ARG A 177 -5.35 -11.81 -15.16
C ARG A 177 -6.78 -11.77 -14.62
N ILE A 178 -6.95 -12.02 -13.33
CA ILE A 178 -8.26 -12.01 -12.66
C ILE A 178 -8.18 -11.11 -11.42
N TRP A 179 -9.00 -10.06 -11.39
CA TRP A 179 -9.10 -9.18 -10.22
C TRP A 179 -9.73 -9.91 -9.04
N MET A 180 -9.18 -9.70 -7.85
CA MET A 180 -9.62 -10.37 -6.62
C MET A 180 -10.71 -9.60 -5.87
N HIS A 181 -11.01 -8.37 -6.29
CA HIS A 181 -12.05 -7.51 -5.75
C HIS A 181 -12.39 -6.40 -6.75
N GLU A 182 -13.47 -5.66 -6.47
CA GLU A 182 -13.82 -4.45 -7.23
C GLU A 182 -12.75 -3.36 -7.09
N VAL A 183 -12.44 -2.72 -8.20
CA VAL A 183 -11.44 -1.65 -8.32
C VAL A 183 -12.18 -0.36 -8.65
N PRO A 184 -11.83 0.80 -8.04
CA PRO A 184 -10.69 1.04 -7.16
C PRO A 184 -10.90 0.60 -5.69
N GLY A 185 -9.79 0.31 -5.00
CA GLY A 185 -9.77 -0.05 -3.58
C GLY A 185 -8.86 0.89 -2.78
N PHE A 186 -9.30 1.33 -1.60
CA PHE A 186 -8.56 2.30 -0.77
C PHE A 186 -8.36 1.81 0.67
N ILE A 187 -8.37 0.48 0.83
CA ILE A 187 -8.18 -0.18 2.11
C ILE A 187 -7.11 -1.23 1.96
N ASP A 188 -6.30 -1.40 3.01
CA ASP A 188 -5.32 -2.47 3.08
C ASP A 188 -6.02 -3.83 3.20
N ARG A 189 -5.84 -4.68 2.19
CA ARG A 189 -6.48 -6.01 2.13
C ARG A 189 -5.57 -7.16 2.60
N ARG A 190 -4.39 -6.88 3.18
CA ARG A 190 -3.43 -7.92 3.59
C ARG A 190 -4.03 -8.99 4.52
N ASP A 191 -4.93 -8.60 5.42
CA ASP A 191 -5.60 -9.52 6.34
C ASP A 191 -6.86 -10.17 5.73
N LEU A 192 -7.45 -9.59 4.68
CA LEU A 192 -8.52 -10.22 3.90
C LEU A 192 -7.96 -11.30 2.95
N PHE A 193 -6.77 -11.09 2.39
CA PHE A 193 -6.08 -12.02 1.52
C PHE A 193 -4.85 -12.59 2.23
N LYS A 194 -5.05 -13.49 3.21
CA LYS A 194 -4.01 -13.95 4.17
C LYS A 194 -3.32 -15.26 3.78
N SER A 195 -4.04 -16.22 3.24
CA SER A 195 -3.47 -17.49 2.79
C SER A 195 -4.17 -17.96 1.53
N ALA A 196 -3.56 -18.90 0.81
CA ALA A 196 -4.14 -19.46 -0.40
C ALA A 196 -4.03 -20.98 -0.42
N GLU A 197 -4.98 -21.61 -1.09
CA GLU A 197 -5.03 -23.05 -1.33
C GLU A 197 -5.32 -23.30 -2.80
N LEU A 198 -4.74 -24.38 -3.32
CA LEU A 198 -4.94 -24.83 -4.68
C LEU A 198 -5.48 -26.25 -4.64
N GLY A 199 -6.75 -26.40 -5.01
CA GLY A 199 -7.43 -27.69 -5.15
C GLY A 199 -7.37 -28.22 -6.58
N GLU A 200 -8.10 -29.31 -6.83
CA GLU A 200 -8.28 -29.88 -8.17
C GLU A 200 -9.17 -28.96 -9.02
N GLY A 201 -8.56 -27.93 -9.61
CA GLY A 201 -9.26 -27.00 -10.52
C GLY A 201 -9.79 -25.73 -9.87
N THR A 202 -9.54 -25.48 -8.58
CA THR A 202 -9.97 -24.23 -7.92
C THR A 202 -8.82 -23.61 -7.14
N TYR A 203 -8.70 -22.29 -7.24
CA TYR A 203 -7.81 -21.48 -6.40
C TYR A 203 -8.64 -20.69 -5.41
N ARG A 204 -8.30 -20.78 -4.12
CA ARG A 204 -8.99 -20.11 -3.02
C ARG A 204 -8.02 -19.26 -2.23
N VAL A 205 -8.45 -18.06 -1.87
CA VAL A 205 -7.75 -17.18 -0.94
C VAL A 205 -8.62 -17.01 0.30
N LYS A 206 -8.01 -17.19 1.47
CA LYS A 206 -8.65 -17.11 2.77
C LYS A 206 -8.15 -15.87 3.53
N SER A 207 -9.06 -15.27 4.27
CA SER A 207 -8.79 -14.22 5.25
C SER A 207 -8.01 -14.76 6.45
N ARG A 208 -7.54 -13.86 7.30
CA ARG A 208 -6.88 -14.18 8.57
C ARG A 208 -7.74 -15.07 9.48
N LEU A 209 -9.06 -15.01 9.36
CA LEU A 209 -10.01 -15.83 10.11
C LEU A 209 -10.32 -17.17 9.41
N GLY A 210 -9.61 -17.52 8.33
CA GLY A 210 -9.82 -18.76 7.58
C GLY A 210 -11.04 -18.75 6.64
N LYS A 211 -11.83 -17.67 6.61
CA LYS A 211 -12.97 -17.52 5.69
C LYS A 211 -12.48 -17.29 4.27
N VAL A 212 -13.11 -17.94 3.29
CA VAL A 212 -12.83 -17.70 1.86
C VAL A 212 -13.20 -16.25 1.52
N ALA A 213 -12.23 -15.50 1.00
CA ALA A 213 -12.38 -14.10 0.61
C ALA A 213 -12.34 -13.93 -0.92
N PHE A 214 -11.76 -14.89 -1.63
CA PHE A 214 -11.74 -14.93 -3.09
C PHE A 214 -11.63 -16.38 -3.55
N GLU A 215 -12.33 -16.72 -4.63
CA GLU A 215 -12.30 -18.03 -5.27
C GLU A 215 -12.36 -17.84 -6.79
N THR A 216 -11.58 -18.62 -7.52
CA THR A 216 -11.70 -18.70 -8.98
C THR A 216 -11.48 -20.12 -9.48
N GLN A 217 -12.19 -20.47 -10.54
CA GLN A 217 -12.02 -21.75 -11.22
C GLN A 217 -10.85 -21.68 -12.20
N LEU A 218 -10.01 -22.70 -12.16
CA LEU A 218 -8.83 -22.86 -13.00
C LEU A 218 -9.10 -23.87 -14.12
N HIS A 219 -10.29 -23.80 -14.74
CA HIS A 219 -10.64 -24.70 -15.83
C HIS A 219 -9.55 -24.70 -16.91
N ASP A 220 -9.22 -25.89 -17.39
CA ASP A 220 -8.54 -26.04 -18.67
C ASP A 220 -9.61 -25.73 -19.72
N ARG A 221 -9.53 -24.57 -20.38
CA ARG A 221 -10.34 -24.38 -21.60
C ARG A 221 -9.73 -25.27 -22.68
N GLY A 222 -10.08 -26.55 -22.65
CA GLY A 222 -9.81 -27.54 -23.68
C GLY A 222 -11.12 -28.28 -23.94
N GLY A 223 -11.72 -28.02 -25.10
CA GLY A 223 -12.94 -28.68 -25.56
C GLY A 223 -14.12 -27.71 -25.75
N ALA A 224 -14.01 -26.79 -26.69
CA ALA A 224 -15.18 -26.47 -27.50
C ALA A 224 -15.04 -27.32 -28.75
N GLU A 225 -15.83 -28.39 -28.83
CA GLU A 225 -16.20 -29.07 -30.08
C GLU A 225 -16.92 -28.09 -31.01
#